data_AF-A0A2D8I3G0-F1
#
_entry.id   AF-A0A2D8I3G0-F1
#
_cell.length_a   1.000
_cell.length_b   1.000
_cell.length_c   1.000
_cell.angle_alpha   90.00
_cell.angle_beta   90.00
_cell.angle_gamma   90.00
#
_symmetry.space_group_name_H-M   'P 1'
#
loop_
_entity.id
_entity.type
_entity.pdbx_description
1 polymer ?
#
loop_
_entity_poly.entity_id
_entity_poly.type
_entity_poly.pdbx_seq_one_letter_code
_entity_poly.pdbx_strand_id
1 'polypeptide(L)'
;MKYFSLALLAPLLIGVFLHAKTKPTPEFSWNNPPKKWTLKDLPDNLKHASFYSPSMKIKVGYYIYLPDDHGQNTKRYPVVYHLHGGRPGSEKKSISLTNEIDHAMKNRSIQPTIYVFPNGGPMSWYNYPQMKNG
;
A
#
# COMPACT_ATOMS: atom_id res chain seq x y z
N MET A 1 -5.70 -56.70 -53.72
CA MET A 1 -6.93 -56.29 -53.01
C MET A 1 -6.47 -55.51 -51.78
N LYS A 2 -6.47 -54.16 -51.79
CA LYS A 2 -7.55 -53.26 -51.27
C LYS A 2 -8.14 -53.87 -49.99
N TYR A 3 -8.01 -53.26 -48.81
CA TYR A 3 -8.71 -52.03 -48.41
C TYR A 3 -7.86 -51.12 -47.48
N PHE A 4 -7.86 -49.82 -47.80
CA PHE A 4 -7.55 -48.73 -46.88
C PHE A 4 -8.76 -48.50 -45.98
N SER A 5 -8.56 -48.40 -44.66
CA SER A 5 -9.54 -47.78 -43.77
C SER A 5 -8.87 -46.60 -43.08
N LEU A 6 -9.29 -45.40 -43.46
CA LEU A 6 -8.81 -44.13 -42.95
C LEU A 6 -9.47 -43.90 -41.57
N ALA A 7 -8.72 -44.09 -40.49
CA ALA A 7 -9.16 -43.67 -39.16
C ALA A 7 -8.55 -42.29 -38.87
N LEU A 8 -9.37 -41.24 -39.00
CA LEU A 8 -9.08 -39.93 -38.41
C LEU A 8 -9.05 -40.09 -36.89
N LEU A 9 -7.88 -39.86 -36.28
CA LEU A 9 -7.75 -39.63 -34.85
C LEU A 9 -7.13 -38.26 -34.65
N ALA A 10 -8.00 -37.26 -34.44
CA ALA A 10 -7.61 -35.98 -33.89
C ALA A 10 -7.54 -36.14 -32.35
N PRO A 11 -6.37 -36.00 -31.70
CA PRO A 11 -6.34 -35.86 -30.26
C PRO A 11 -6.71 -34.41 -29.92
N LEU A 12 -7.88 -34.28 -29.31
CA LEU A 12 -8.36 -33.16 -28.52
C LEU A 12 -7.19 -32.48 -27.77
N LEU A 13 -6.89 -31.22 -28.10
CA LEU A 13 -6.12 -30.35 -27.23
C LEU A 13 -6.93 -30.13 -25.95
N ILE A 14 -6.75 -31.01 -24.96
CA ILE A 14 -7.21 -30.78 -23.59
C ILE A 14 -6.33 -29.64 -23.08
N GLY A 15 -6.83 -28.41 -23.26
CA GLY A 15 -6.29 -27.23 -22.59
C GLY A 15 -6.38 -27.46 -21.10
N VAL A 16 -5.27 -27.86 -20.48
CA VAL A 16 -5.12 -27.87 -19.03
C VAL A 16 -5.10 -26.41 -18.61
N PHE A 17 -6.28 -25.84 -18.36
CA PHE A 17 -6.42 -24.61 -17.62
C PHE A 17 -5.96 -24.90 -16.19
N LEU A 18 -4.68 -24.69 -15.95
CA LEU A 18 -4.13 -24.53 -14.60
C LEU A 18 -4.88 -23.36 -13.96
N HIS A 19 -5.94 -23.67 -13.21
CA HIS A 19 -6.57 -22.71 -12.32
C HIS A 19 -5.53 -22.34 -11.26
N ALA A 20 -4.84 -21.22 -11.49
CA ALA A 20 -3.98 -20.63 -10.48
C ALA A 20 -4.85 -20.39 -9.24
N LYS A 21 -4.55 -21.09 -8.14
CA LYS A 21 -5.22 -20.84 -6.85
C LYS A 21 -5.05 -19.36 -6.53
N THR A 22 -6.15 -18.62 -6.52
CA THR A 22 -6.17 -17.21 -6.13
C THR A 22 -5.63 -17.11 -4.71
N LYS A 23 -4.50 -16.43 -4.52
CA LYS A 23 -3.96 -16.17 -3.18
C LYS A 23 -5.03 -15.41 -2.39
N PRO A 24 -5.34 -15.81 -1.14
CA PRO A 24 -6.31 -15.09 -0.33
C PRO A 24 -5.86 -13.64 -0.17
N THR A 25 -6.75 -12.72 -0.46
CA THR A 25 -6.52 -11.29 -0.27
C THR A 25 -6.27 -11.05 1.22
N PRO A 26 -5.19 -10.34 1.62
CA PRO A 26 -4.97 -9.98 3.02
C PRO A 26 -6.21 -9.30 3.59
N GLU A 27 -6.57 -9.62 4.83
CA GLU A 27 -7.68 -8.94 5.51
C GLU A 27 -7.30 -7.47 5.76
N PHE A 28 -8.28 -6.58 5.60
CA PHE A 28 -8.11 -5.15 5.83
C PHE A 28 -8.08 -4.84 7.34
N SER A 29 -7.23 -3.89 7.74
CA SER A 29 -7.22 -3.29 9.08
C SER A 29 -7.02 -1.79 8.97
N TRP A 30 -7.67 -1.02 9.85
CA TRP A 30 -7.49 0.43 9.99
C TRP A 30 -6.16 0.83 10.63
N ASN A 31 -5.44 -0.11 11.24
CA ASN A 31 -4.17 0.13 11.91
C ASN A 31 -3.21 -1.04 11.67
N ASN A 32 -2.15 -0.78 10.92
CA ASN A 32 -1.15 -1.75 10.48
C ASN A 32 0.24 -1.28 10.96
N PRO A 33 0.62 -1.54 12.22
CA PRO A 33 1.97 -1.23 12.69
C PRO A 33 3.03 -2.00 11.90
N PRO A 34 4.27 -1.48 11.80
CA PRO A 34 5.34 -2.12 11.06
C PRO A 34 5.74 -3.43 11.75
N LYS A 35 6.07 -4.44 10.94
CA LYS A 35 6.83 -5.60 11.42
C LYS A 35 8.32 -5.26 11.30
N LYS A 36 9.20 -6.02 11.98
CA LYS A 36 10.66 -5.80 11.94
C LYS A 36 11.22 -5.63 10.51
N TRP A 37 10.71 -6.39 9.55
CA TRP A 37 11.15 -6.32 8.15
C TRP A 37 10.53 -5.17 7.35
N THR A 38 9.42 -4.59 7.81
CA THR A 38 8.70 -3.54 7.09
C THR A 38 9.52 -2.26 6.96
N LEU A 39 10.42 -1.99 7.91
CA LEU A 39 11.23 -0.77 7.96
C LEU A 39 12.68 -0.99 7.54
N LYS A 40 13.09 -2.21 7.19
CA LYS A 40 14.52 -2.57 7.05
C LYS A 40 15.27 -1.68 6.05
N ASP A 41 14.62 -1.32 4.95
CA ASP A 41 15.21 -0.58 3.83
C ASP A 41 14.52 0.79 3.63
N LEU A 42 14.03 1.39 4.73
CA LEU A 42 13.37 2.70 4.75
C LEU A 42 14.14 3.67 5.64
N PRO A 43 13.98 4.99 5.47
CA PRO A 43 14.68 5.98 6.27
C PRO A 43 14.25 5.92 7.74
N ASP A 44 15.20 6.11 8.66
CA ASP A 44 14.94 6.11 10.12
C ASP A 44 13.93 7.17 10.57
N ASN A 45 13.78 8.23 9.76
CA ASN A 45 12.83 9.31 9.95
C ASN A 45 11.37 8.92 9.71
N LEU A 46 11.13 7.75 9.10
CA LEU A 46 9.80 7.20 8.91
C LEU A 46 9.33 6.51 10.20
N LYS A 47 8.22 7.00 10.74
CA LYS A 47 7.61 6.49 11.97
C LYS A 47 6.20 6.01 11.69
N HIS A 48 5.73 5.05 12.48
CA HIS A 48 4.32 4.69 12.52
C HIS A 48 3.68 5.22 13.80
N ALA A 49 2.47 5.74 13.68
CA ALA A 49 1.65 6.15 14.81
C ALA A 49 0.18 5.86 14.55
N SER A 50 -0.67 6.10 15.55
CA SER A 50 -2.11 5.94 15.41
C SER A 50 -2.85 6.98 16.22
N PHE A 51 -4.05 7.34 15.78
CA PHE A 51 -4.97 8.20 16.52
C PHE A 51 -6.34 7.56 16.62
N TYR A 52 -7.15 7.97 17.61
CA TYR A 52 -8.55 7.58 17.67
C TYR A 52 -9.39 8.55 16.82
N SER A 53 -10.12 8.03 15.84
CA SER A 53 -11.04 8.80 15.01
C SER A 53 -12.38 8.96 15.73
N PRO A 54 -12.78 10.19 16.13
CA PRO A 54 -14.07 10.40 16.82
C PRO A 54 -15.28 10.12 15.92
N SER A 55 -15.18 10.42 14.62
CA SER A 55 -16.27 10.22 13.66
C SER A 55 -16.54 8.74 13.39
N MET A 56 -15.48 7.94 13.26
CA MET A 56 -15.58 6.50 12.96
C MET A 56 -15.61 5.62 14.21
N LYS A 57 -15.21 6.16 15.37
CA LYS A 57 -15.02 5.45 16.65
C LYS A 57 -14.02 4.28 16.54
N ILE A 58 -12.96 4.47 15.76
CA ILE A 58 -11.93 3.45 15.47
C ILE A 58 -10.53 4.06 15.62
N LYS A 59 -9.54 3.24 16.02
CA LYS A 59 -8.12 3.61 15.99
C LYS A 59 -7.57 3.47 14.56
N VAL A 60 -7.09 4.58 13.99
CA VAL A 60 -6.56 4.67 12.63
C VAL A 60 -5.05 4.82 12.66
N GLY A 61 -4.35 3.95 11.94
CA GLY A 61 -2.90 3.96 11.76
C GLY A 61 -2.46 4.86 10.61
N TYR A 62 -1.24 5.38 10.72
CA TYR A 62 -0.59 6.14 9.67
C TYR A 62 0.93 6.02 9.79
N TYR A 63 1.62 6.21 8.67
CA TYR A 63 3.05 6.48 8.68
C TYR A 63 3.32 7.97 8.52
N ILE A 64 4.38 8.46 9.12
CA ILE A 64 4.82 9.85 9.02
C ILE A 64 6.33 9.88 8.81
N TYR A 65 6.76 10.58 7.76
CA TYR A 65 8.15 10.90 7.50
C TYR A 65 8.41 12.34 7.96
N LEU A 66 9.46 12.53 8.75
CA LEU A 66 9.84 13.81 9.34
C LEU A 66 11.18 14.28 8.75
N PRO A 67 11.35 15.57 8.43
CA PRO A 67 12.67 16.11 8.11
C PRO A 67 13.68 15.94 9.26
N ASP A 68 14.98 15.84 8.94
CA ASP A 68 16.05 15.63 9.94
C ASP A 68 16.05 16.69 11.06
N ASP A 69 15.73 17.94 10.72
CA ASP A 69 15.68 19.08 11.64
C ASP A 69 14.36 19.19 12.42
N HIS A 70 13.41 18.27 12.22
CA HIS A 70 12.13 18.27 12.90
C HIS A 70 12.29 18.05 14.42
N GLY A 71 11.79 19.00 15.21
CA GLY A 71 11.85 18.96 16.68
C GLY A 71 13.12 19.57 17.28
N GLN A 72 14.05 20.05 16.46
CA GLN A 72 15.28 20.72 16.94
C GLN A 72 15.07 22.23 17.15
N ASN A 73 13.98 22.80 16.63
CA ASN A 73 13.65 24.22 16.71
C ASN A 73 12.12 24.44 16.55
N THR A 74 11.68 25.70 16.47
CA THR A 74 10.26 26.08 16.32
C THR A 74 9.81 26.23 14.85
N LYS A 75 10.62 25.78 13.89
CA LYS A 75 10.33 25.86 12.46
C LYS A 75 9.07 25.07 12.12
N ARG A 76 8.27 25.63 11.21
CA ARG A 76 7.10 24.97 10.62
C ARG A 76 7.47 24.38 9.27
N TYR A 77 6.85 23.25 8.94
CA TYR A 77 7.07 22.53 7.69
C TYR A 77 5.74 22.45 6.92
N PRO A 78 5.76 22.52 5.58
CA PRO A 78 4.62 22.07 4.79
C PRO A 78 4.34 20.58 5.06
N VAL A 79 3.09 20.18 4.84
CA VAL A 79 2.62 18.81 5.08
C VAL A 79 1.93 18.28 3.83
N VAL A 80 2.33 17.10 3.39
CA VAL A 80 1.70 16.35 2.28
C VAL A 80 1.01 15.12 2.85
N TYR A 81 -0.27 14.95 2.55
CA TYR A 81 -1.02 13.72 2.84
C TYR A 81 -1.08 12.84 1.59
N HIS A 82 -0.31 11.75 1.58
CA HIS A 82 -0.24 10.82 0.46
C HIS A 82 -1.23 9.67 0.65
N LEU A 83 -2.29 9.67 -0.14
CA LEU A 83 -3.35 8.66 -0.10
C LEU A 83 -2.96 7.42 -0.91
N HIS A 84 -3.32 6.23 -0.42
CA HIS A 84 -2.97 4.96 -1.05
C HIS A 84 -3.97 4.54 -2.15
N GLY A 85 -3.46 3.84 -3.16
CA GLY A 85 -4.32 3.07 -4.07
C GLY A 85 -4.75 1.72 -3.47
N GLY A 86 -5.52 0.96 -4.26
CA GLY A 86 -5.66 -0.48 -4.10
C GLY A 86 -6.82 -0.97 -3.23
N ARG A 87 -6.96 -2.30 -3.20
CA ARG A 87 -8.00 -3.07 -2.50
C ARG A 87 -7.38 -4.40 -2.01
N PRO A 88 -7.26 -4.64 -0.69
CA PRO A 88 -7.53 -3.69 0.38
C PRO A 88 -6.52 -2.54 0.39
N GLY A 89 -6.97 -1.40 0.89
CA GLY A 89 -6.11 -0.27 1.23
C GLY A 89 -5.26 -0.51 2.47
N SER A 90 -4.21 0.30 2.65
CA SER A 90 -3.38 0.33 3.85
C SER A 90 -2.43 1.52 3.79
N GLU A 91 -2.16 2.13 4.96
CA GLU A 91 -1.10 3.11 5.19
C GLU A 91 0.30 2.62 4.78
N LYS A 92 0.52 1.30 4.62
CA LYS A 92 1.81 0.72 4.22
C LYS A 92 2.08 0.80 2.71
N LYS A 93 1.05 0.99 1.88
CA LYS A 93 1.14 0.74 0.42
C LYS A 93 2.17 1.61 -0.29
N SER A 94 2.42 2.80 0.21
CA SER A 94 3.25 3.82 -0.46
C SER A 94 4.48 4.24 0.35
N ILE A 95 4.78 3.57 1.47
CA ILE A 95 5.86 4.02 2.38
C ILE A 95 7.25 3.90 1.75
N SER A 96 7.45 3.06 0.73
CA SER A 96 8.71 2.98 -0.02
C SER A 96 9.04 4.27 -0.77
N LEU A 97 8.05 5.13 -1.04
CA LEU A 97 8.27 6.46 -1.61
C LEU A 97 9.17 7.33 -0.72
N THR A 98 9.25 7.03 0.58
CA THR A 98 10.08 7.78 1.53
C THR A 98 11.57 7.73 1.21
N ASN A 99 12.07 6.69 0.52
CA ASN A 99 13.47 6.66 0.06
C ASN A 99 13.76 7.78 -0.93
N GLU A 100 12.88 8.00 -1.90
CA GLU A 100 13.04 9.07 -2.89
C GLU A 100 12.81 10.46 -2.26
N ILE A 101 11.86 10.56 -1.33
CA ILE A 101 11.60 11.80 -0.57
C ILE A 101 12.83 12.19 0.26
N ASP A 102 13.41 11.22 0.98
CA ASP A 102 14.62 11.41 1.80
C ASP A 102 15.79 11.84 0.93
N HIS A 103 16.01 11.16 -0.20
CA HIS A 103 17.05 11.53 -1.15
C HIS A 103 16.84 12.95 -1.71
N ALA A 104 15.62 13.30 -2.12
CA ALA A 104 15.26 14.61 -2.64
C ALA A 104 15.41 15.75 -1.60
N MET A 105 15.23 15.47 -0.31
CA MET A 105 15.51 16.44 0.75
C MET A 105 17.00 16.59 1.00
N LYS A 106 17.74 15.47 1.09
CA LYS A 106 19.20 15.49 1.31
C LYS A 106 19.95 16.18 0.19
N ASN A 107 19.51 16.01 -1.06
CA ASN A 107 20.07 16.69 -2.22
C ASN A 107 19.50 18.11 -2.45
N ARG A 108 18.58 18.56 -1.58
CA ARG A 108 17.93 19.89 -1.62
C ARG A 108 17.12 20.17 -2.89
N SER A 109 16.66 19.14 -3.60
CA SER A 109 15.73 19.29 -4.73
C SER A 109 14.32 19.67 -4.26
N ILE A 110 13.95 19.31 -3.03
CA ILE A 110 12.74 19.77 -2.36
C ILE A 110 13.09 20.37 -0.99
N GLN A 111 12.26 21.30 -0.52
CA GLN A 111 12.39 21.83 0.84
C GLN A 111 12.02 20.76 1.89
N PRO A 112 12.54 20.87 3.13
CA PRO A 112 12.08 20.06 4.26
C PRO A 112 10.54 20.08 4.37
N THR A 113 9.93 18.90 4.26
CA THR A 113 8.47 18.70 4.17
C THR A 113 8.08 17.47 4.98
N ILE A 114 6.98 17.53 5.72
CA ILE A 114 6.43 16.36 6.40
C ILE A 114 5.54 15.58 5.42
N TYR A 115 5.71 14.26 5.34
CA TYR A 115 4.83 13.39 4.56
C TYR A 115 4.06 12.46 5.48
N VAL A 116 2.74 12.44 5.35
CA VAL A 116 1.84 11.57 6.10
C VAL A 116 1.18 10.58 5.14
N PHE A 117 1.24 9.30 5.48
CA PHE A 117 0.60 8.21 4.76
C PHE A 117 -0.54 7.67 5.64
N PRO A 118 -1.74 8.27 5.59
CA PRO A 118 -2.87 7.82 6.39
C PRO A 118 -3.44 6.50 5.85
N ASN A 119 -4.02 5.70 6.75
CA ASN A 119 -4.92 4.65 6.32
C ASN A 119 -6.27 5.29 5.94
N GLY A 120 -6.58 5.27 4.65
CA GLY A 120 -7.81 5.84 4.11
C GLY A 120 -8.94 4.82 3.93
N GLY A 121 -8.76 3.59 4.42
CA GLY A 121 -9.81 2.57 4.39
C GLY A 121 -9.53 1.39 3.47
N PRO A 122 -10.49 0.47 3.36
CA PRO A 122 -10.33 -0.77 2.60
C PRO A 122 -10.22 -0.55 1.09
N MET A 123 -10.52 0.66 0.61
CA MET A 123 -10.58 0.95 -0.82
C MET A 123 -10.12 2.38 -1.10
N SER A 124 -9.51 2.60 -2.27
CA SER A 124 -9.07 3.93 -2.71
C SER A 124 -10.18 4.80 -3.31
N TRP A 125 -11.43 4.33 -3.30
CA TRP A 125 -12.59 5.15 -3.63
C TRP A 125 -13.09 5.76 -2.33
N TYR A 126 -12.50 6.90 -1.96
CA TYR A 126 -12.75 7.59 -0.68
C TYR A 126 -14.15 8.23 -0.57
N ASN A 127 -15.12 7.68 -1.31
CA ASN A 127 -16.53 8.06 -1.33
C ASN A 127 -17.42 6.83 -1.55
N TYR A 128 -17.32 5.81 -0.69
CA TYR A 128 -18.08 4.56 -0.90
C TYR A 128 -19.20 4.36 0.13
N PRO A 129 -20.35 5.07 -0.01
CA PRO A 129 -21.38 5.18 1.03
C PRO A 129 -22.04 3.85 1.43
N GLN A 130 -21.93 2.81 0.61
CA GLN A 130 -22.45 1.48 0.92
C GLN A 130 -21.61 0.75 1.98
N MET A 131 -20.41 1.23 2.30
CA MET A 131 -19.51 0.59 3.26
C MET A 131 -19.41 1.44 4.54
N LYS A 132 -19.69 0.81 5.68
CA LYS A 132 -19.50 1.44 6.98
C LYS A 132 -18.02 1.79 7.15
N ASN A 133 -17.73 3.07 7.32
CA ASN A 133 -16.39 3.64 7.41
C ASN A 133 -15.56 3.58 6.10
N GLY A 134 -16.17 3.38 4.93
CA GLY A 134 -15.51 3.42 3.61
C GLY A 134 -16.00 4.56 2.74
#